data_AF-A0A847EY92-F1
#
_entry.id   AF-A0A847EY92-F1
#
_cell.length_a   1.000
_cell.length_b   1.000
_cell.length_c   1.000
_cell.angle_alpha   90.00
_cell.angle_beta   90.00
_cell.angle_gamma   90.00
#
_symmetry.space_group_name_H-M   'P 1'
#
loop_
_entity.id
_entity.type
_entity.pdbx_description
1 polymer ?
#
loop_
_entity_poly.entity_id
_entity_poly.type
_entity_poly.pdbx_seq_one_letter_code
_entity_poly.pdbx_strand_id
1 'polypeptide(L)'
;VQRVLGQRKGESSDVVMKRARRGTIAAGYFKLLPVFMFLIPGMVAAALAARPDSGFTLDNPDTAFGAMVKFVLPAGVKGIVTIGFISALVASLAAFFNSCATLFTEDFYKPNFKGKTEERYVLVGRIATIVVVILGIIWIPVMMSLGSLYSYLQGIQSLLAPAMVAVFVLGIFSKKITPKAGEAGLIFGFLVGMVRLLTNIFTDTGAKVMSGGFWESTAWFWQTNWLIFEIWLLVAIMIFMVLVSFVTKKPTAKQVEFISFSGDYKKLVRQSWDKWDVIASLGVVIFCALFYWYFW
;
A
#
# COMPACT_ATOMS: atom_id res chain seq x y z
N VAL A 1 -11.46 -6.37 -22.19
CA VAL A 1 -11.45 -4.89 -22.06
C VAL A 1 -11.10 -4.57 -20.62
N GLN A 2 -9.82 -4.35 -20.32
CA GLN A 2 -9.44 -3.82 -19.01
C GLN A 2 -9.96 -2.38 -18.96
N ARG A 3 -10.98 -2.15 -18.15
CA ARG A 3 -11.45 -0.81 -17.85
C ARG A 3 -10.38 -0.19 -16.96
N VAL A 4 -9.75 0.88 -17.41
CA VAL A 4 -9.01 1.75 -16.49
C VAL A 4 -10.02 2.19 -15.42
N LEU A 5 -9.62 2.21 -14.14
CA LEU A 5 -10.51 2.61 -13.04
C LEU A 5 -11.18 3.96 -13.38
N GLY A 6 -12.51 3.95 -13.50
CA GLY A 6 -13.32 5.12 -13.85
C GLY A 6 -13.60 5.35 -15.35
N GLN A 7 -13.08 4.52 -16.26
CA GLN A 7 -13.39 4.59 -17.70
C GLN A 7 -14.81 4.12 -17.98
N ARG A 8 -15.63 4.98 -18.60
CA ARG A 8 -16.97 4.62 -19.06
C ARG A 8 -16.89 3.84 -20.37
N LYS A 9 -17.88 2.98 -20.63
CA LYS A 9 -17.93 2.20 -21.88
C LYS A 9 -18.00 3.17 -23.08
N GLY A 10 -17.07 3.03 -24.01
CA GLY A 10 -16.97 3.88 -25.21
C GLY A 10 -16.18 5.18 -25.02
N GLU A 11 -15.64 5.43 -23.82
CA GLU A 11 -14.84 6.61 -23.56
C GLU A 11 -13.42 6.47 -24.12
N SER A 12 -12.94 7.52 -24.80
CA SER A 12 -11.66 7.51 -25.48
C SER A 12 -10.48 7.56 -24.49
N SER A 13 -9.40 6.86 -24.83
CA SER A 13 -8.24 6.69 -23.94
C SER A 13 -7.56 8.01 -23.58
N ASP A 14 -7.57 9.01 -24.46
CA ASP A 14 -6.99 10.33 -24.24
C ASP A 14 -7.73 11.11 -23.13
N VAL A 15 -9.07 11.06 -23.11
CA VAL A 15 -9.90 11.71 -22.10
C VAL A 15 -9.71 11.06 -20.73
N VAL A 16 -9.62 9.73 -20.70
CA VAL A 16 -9.35 8.97 -19.47
C VAL A 16 -7.96 9.30 -18.92
N MET A 17 -6.94 9.31 -19.78
CA MET A 17 -5.56 9.62 -19.39
C MET A 17 -5.43 11.03 -18.82
N LYS A 18 -6.08 12.03 -19.44
CA LYS A 18 -6.07 13.41 -18.94
C LYS A 18 -6.72 13.53 -17.56
N ARG A 19 -7.86 12.87 -17.34
CA ARG A 19 -8.55 12.87 -16.04
C ARG A 19 -7.76 12.14 -14.98
N ALA A 20 -7.22 10.95 -15.30
CA ALA A 20 -6.39 10.18 -14.41
C ALA A 20 -5.17 10.99 -13.97
N ARG A 21 -4.48 11.67 -14.91
CA ARG A 21 -3.33 12.54 -14.62
C ARG A 21 -3.69 13.67 -13.66
N ARG A 22 -4.74 14.44 -13.95
CA ARG A 22 -5.18 15.54 -13.09
C ARG A 22 -5.64 15.06 -11.72
N GLY A 23 -6.31 13.91 -11.66
CA GLY A 23 -6.64 13.22 -10.41
C GLY A 23 -5.39 12.87 -9.60
N THR A 24 -4.35 12.33 -10.23
CA THR A 24 -3.07 12.02 -9.57
C THR A 24 -2.36 13.27 -9.07
N ILE A 25 -2.38 14.37 -9.83
CA ILE A 25 -1.80 15.66 -9.39
C ILE A 25 -2.56 16.20 -8.16
N ALA A 26 -3.89 16.22 -8.21
CA ALA A 26 -4.72 16.64 -7.08
C ALA A 26 -4.50 15.75 -5.85
N ALA A 27 -4.39 14.44 -6.04
CA ALA A 27 -4.03 13.50 -4.98
C ALA A 27 -2.65 13.80 -4.38
N GLY A 28 -1.69 14.23 -5.20
CA GLY A 28 -0.38 14.70 -4.76
C GLY A 28 -0.49 15.88 -3.77
N TYR A 29 -1.30 16.88 -4.07
CA TYR A 29 -1.59 17.99 -3.15
C TYR A 29 -2.29 17.52 -1.87
N PHE A 30 -3.33 16.69 -1.98
CA PHE A 30 -4.06 16.21 -0.81
C PHE A 30 -3.20 15.33 0.10
N LYS A 31 -2.19 14.65 -0.43
CA LYS A 31 -1.28 13.82 0.34
C LYS A 31 -0.34 14.60 1.25
N LEU A 32 -0.25 15.93 1.08
CA LEU A 32 0.47 16.82 1.99
C LEU A 32 -0.33 17.14 3.26
N LEU A 33 -1.67 17.13 3.17
CA LEU A 33 -2.55 17.51 4.28
C LEU A 33 -2.41 16.62 5.54
N PRO A 34 -2.26 15.28 5.43
CA PRO A 34 -2.11 14.41 6.58
C PRO A 34 -0.97 14.80 7.55
N VAL A 35 0.10 15.42 7.05
CA VAL A 35 1.18 15.92 7.91
C VAL A 35 0.64 16.99 8.87
N PHE A 36 -0.16 17.93 8.36
CA PHE A 36 -0.75 18.98 9.19
C PHE A 36 -1.92 18.46 10.05
N MET A 37 -2.74 17.57 9.50
CA MET A 37 -3.96 17.09 10.16
C MET A 37 -3.73 16.01 11.22
N PHE A 38 -2.68 15.21 11.10
CA PHE A 38 -2.43 14.09 12.02
C PHE A 38 -1.11 14.20 12.78
N LEU A 39 -0.01 14.59 12.11
CA LEU A 39 1.31 14.63 12.74
C LEU A 39 1.38 15.79 13.75
N ILE A 40 0.90 16.98 13.40
CA ILE A 40 0.89 18.13 14.33
C ILE A 40 0.07 17.83 15.61
N PRO A 41 -1.20 17.35 15.54
CA PRO A 41 -1.93 16.97 16.75
C PRO A 41 -1.22 15.90 17.58
N GLY A 42 -0.56 14.93 16.93
CA GLY A 42 0.26 13.92 17.61
C GLY A 42 1.45 14.53 18.38
N MET A 43 2.16 15.48 17.78
CA MET A 43 3.26 16.20 18.45
C MET A 43 2.76 17.04 19.63
N VAL A 44 1.62 17.71 19.48
CA VAL A 44 0.99 18.48 20.56
C VAL A 44 0.57 17.54 21.70
N ALA A 45 -0.02 16.38 21.39
CA ALA A 45 -0.38 15.37 22.38
C ALA A 45 0.84 14.91 23.18
N ALA A 46 1.95 14.61 22.50
CA ALA A 46 3.20 14.22 23.15
C ALA A 46 3.76 15.33 24.05
N ALA A 47 3.74 16.59 23.59
CA ALA A 47 4.21 17.73 24.37
C ALA A 47 3.34 18.00 25.61
N LEU A 48 2.02 17.81 25.51
CA LEU A 48 1.10 17.90 26.65
C LEU A 48 1.33 16.77 27.64
N ALA A 49 1.52 15.53 27.18
CA ALA A 49 1.77 14.38 28.04
C ALA A 49 3.11 14.49 28.79
N ALA A 50 4.11 15.15 28.20
CA ALA A 50 5.39 15.42 28.85
C ALA A 50 5.32 16.47 29.98
N ARG A 51 4.21 17.21 30.07
CA ARG A 51 4.00 18.29 31.05
C ARG A 51 3.14 17.79 32.22
N PRO A 52 3.69 17.68 33.44
CA PRO A 52 2.94 17.16 34.61
C PRO A 52 1.73 18.02 35.00
N ASP A 53 1.75 19.31 34.66
CA ASP A 53 0.72 20.31 34.94
C ASP A 53 -0.44 20.31 33.92
N SER A 54 -0.32 19.57 32.82
CA SER A 54 -1.30 19.62 31.72
C SER A 54 -2.61 18.91 32.02
N GLY A 55 -2.61 17.94 32.95
CA GLY A 55 -3.76 17.05 33.18
C GLY A 55 -4.05 16.10 32.02
N PHE A 56 -3.13 15.97 31.05
CA PHE A 56 -3.25 15.08 29.90
C PHE A 56 -2.32 13.87 30.05
N THR A 57 -2.88 12.67 29.96
CA THR A 57 -2.11 11.42 29.97
C THR A 57 -2.22 10.73 28.61
N LEU A 58 -1.10 10.18 28.15
CA LEU A 58 -1.02 9.44 26.90
C LEU A 58 -0.25 8.14 27.12
N ASP A 59 -1.00 7.04 27.29
CA ASP A 59 -0.41 5.73 27.56
C ASP A 59 0.04 5.00 26.27
N ASN A 60 -0.67 5.25 25.16
CA ASN A 60 -0.40 4.62 23.87
C ASN A 60 -0.39 5.68 22.75
N PRO A 61 0.70 5.79 21.97
CA PRO A 61 0.76 6.69 20.81
C PRO A 61 -0.40 6.52 19.82
N ASP A 62 -0.91 5.29 19.64
CA ASP A 62 -2.00 4.99 18.70
C ASP A 62 -3.34 5.61 19.13
N THR A 63 -3.50 5.95 20.42
CA THR A 63 -4.71 6.58 20.95
C THR A 63 -4.62 8.11 21.00
N ALA A 64 -3.48 8.70 20.61
CA ALA A 64 -3.20 10.12 20.75
C ALA A 64 -4.28 11.03 20.13
N PHE A 65 -4.73 10.73 18.91
CA PHE A 65 -5.75 11.52 18.24
C PHE A 65 -7.08 11.50 19.00
N GLY A 66 -7.54 10.32 19.42
CA GLY A 66 -8.77 10.16 20.20
C GLY A 66 -8.68 10.84 21.57
N ALA A 67 -7.53 10.72 22.23
CA ALA A 67 -7.26 11.40 23.50
C ALA A 67 -7.33 12.93 23.34
N MET A 68 -6.72 13.48 22.28
CA MET A 68 -6.78 14.91 21.97
C MET A 68 -8.19 15.41 21.68
N VAL A 69 -8.98 14.66 20.90
CA VAL A 69 -10.40 14.98 20.66
C VAL A 69 -11.18 15.03 21.97
N LYS A 70 -10.92 14.10 22.88
CA LYS A 70 -11.58 14.07 24.20
C LYS A 70 -11.13 15.22 25.11
N PHE A 71 -9.86 15.58 25.07
CA PHE A 71 -9.25 16.56 25.96
C PHE A 71 -9.49 18.01 25.53
N VAL A 72 -9.32 18.31 24.24
CA VAL A 72 -9.32 19.69 23.72
C VAL A 72 -10.72 20.18 23.32
N LEU A 73 -11.56 19.31 22.76
CA LEU A 73 -12.82 19.77 22.14
C LEU A 73 -13.95 19.98 23.16
N PRO A 74 -14.75 21.05 22.99
CA PRO A 74 -15.93 21.30 23.83
C PRO A 74 -17.04 20.27 23.58
N ALA A 75 -18.00 20.22 24.50
CA ALA A 75 -19.22 19.44 24.32
C ALA A 75 -19.96 19.86 23.04
N GLY A 76 -20.66 18.92 22.39
CA GLY A 76 -21.24 19.12 21.07
C GLY A 76 -20.24 18.83 19.95
N VAL A 77 -19.18 19.64 19.81
CA VAL A 77 -18.16 19.46 18.75
C VAL A 77 -17.45 18.10 18.87
N LYS A 78 -17.13 17.70 20.10
CA LYS A 78 -16.59 16.37 20.42
C LYS A 78 -17.47 15.22 19.88
N GLY A 79 -18.79 15.37 19.95
CA GLY A 79 -19.74 14.40 19.44
C GLY A 79 -19.71 14.33 17.90
N ILE A 80 -19.72 15.50 17.25
CA ILE A 80 -19.66 15.60 15.78
C ILE A 80 -18.39 14.96 15.23
N VAL A 81 -17.22 15.28 15.82
CA VAL A 81 -15.93 14.73 15.39
C VAL A 81 -15.87 13.22 15.62
N THR A 82 -16.33 12.74 16.78
CA THR A 82 -16.36 11.30 17.08
C THR A 82 -17.24 10.53 16.10
N ILE A 83 -18.46 11.02 15.80
CA ILE A 83 -19.37 10.37 14.84
C ILE A 83 -18.76 10.40 13.44
N GLY A 84 -18.23 11.55 13.00
CA GLY A 84 -17.58 11.67 11.69
C GLY A 84 -16.41 10.70 11.51
N PHE A 85 -15.59 10.52 12.57
CA PHE A 85 -14.50 9.56 12.58
C PHE A 85 -15.00 8.11 12.45
N ILE A 86 -16.02 7.73 13.21
CA ILE A 86 -16.63 6.40 13.13
C ILE A 86 -17.24 6.17 11.73
N SER A 87 -17.97 7.15 11.18
CA SER A 87 -18.54 7.07 9.84
C SER A 87 -17.45 6.90 8.76
N ALA A 88 -16.35 7.64 8.84
CA ALA A 88 -15.23 7.51 7.91
C ALA A 88 -14.55 6.13 8.00
N LEU A 89 -14.40 5.60 9.21
CA LEU A 89 -13.87 4.25 9.44
C LEU A 89 -14.79 3.17 8.84
N VAL A 90 -16.10 3.24 9.10
CA VAL A 90 -17.08 2.28 8.56
C VAL A 90 -17.11 2.34 7.03
N ALA A 91 -17.09 3.53 6.44
CA ALA A 91 -17.05 3.70 4.99
C ALA A 91 -15.78 3.09 4.36
N SER A 92 -14.63 3.30 5.00
CA SER A 92 -13.34 2.76 4.52
C SER A 92 -13.30 1.23 4.61
N LEU A 93 -13.78 0.66 5.73
CA LEU A 93 -13.89 -0.79 5.90
C LEU A 93 -14.86 -1.42 4.90
N ALA A 94 -16.03 -0.80 4.68
CA ALA A 94 -17.00 -1.28 3.70
C ALA A 94 -16.41 -1.31 2.28
N ALA A 95 -15.68 -0.27 1.88
CA ALA A 95 -15.00 -0.21 0.59
C ALA A 95 -13.90 -1.28 0.46
N PHE A 96 -13.13 -1.50 1.54
CA PHE A 96 -12.08 -2.53 1.58
C PHE A 96 -12.69 -3.94 1.45
N PHE A 97 -13.69 -4.27 2.27
CA PHE A 97 -14.34 -5.57 2.22
C PHE A 97 -15.04 -5.84 0.90
N ASN A 98 -15.68 -4.84 0.30
CA ASN A 98 -16.26 -4.96 -1.03
C ASN A 98 -15.19 -5.23 -2.10
N SER A 99 -14.01 -4.62 -1.97
CA SER A 99 -12.88 -4.87 -2.88
C SER A 99 -12.35 -6.29 -2.73
N CYS A 100 -12.17 -6.79 -1.50
CA CYS A 100 -11.78 -8.17 -1.23
C CYS A 100 -12.80 -9.18 -1.77
N ALA A 101 -14.10 -8.92 -1.55
CA ALA A 101 -15.18 -9.74 -2.08
C ALA A 101 -15.12 -9.81 -3.61
N THR A 102 -14.98 -8.67 -4.28
CA THR A 102 -14.90 -8.57 -5.74
C THR A 102 -13.67 -9.30 -6.28
N LEU A 103 -12.49 -9.08 -5.69
CA LEU A 103 -11.25 -9.76 -6.05
C LEU A 103 -11.40 -11.27 -5.92
N PHE A 104 -11.93 -11.75 -4.79
CA PHE A 104 -12.14 -13.18 -4.60
C PHE A 104 -13.14 -13.75 -5.61
N THR A 105 -14.27 -13.07 -5.86
CA THR A 105 -15.29 -13.56 -6.77
C THR A 105 -14.84 -13.55 -8.22
N GLU A 106 -14.26 -12.44 -8.70
CA GLU A 106 -13.92 -12.27 -10.12
C GLU A 106 -12.60 -12.94 -10.48
N ASP A 107 -11.60 -12.94 -9.59
CA ASP A 107 -10.26 -13.46 -9.90
C ASP A 107 -10.09 -14.94 -9.52
N PHE A 108 -10.81 -15.44 -8.49
CA PHE A 108 -10.66 -16.82 -8.02
C PHE A 108 -11.92 -17.68 -8.25
N TYR A 109 -13.10 -17.21 -7.87
CA TYR A 109 -14.31 -18.04 -7.92
C TYR A 109 -14.86 -18.21 -9.34
N LYS A 110 -15.10 -17.11 -10.06
CA LYS A 110 -15.73 -17.10 -11.39
C LYS A 110 -14.90 -17.80 -12.46
N PRO A 111 -13.55 -17.70 -12.50
CA PRO A 111 -12.74 -18.44 -13.46
C PRO A 111 -12.80 -19.96 -13.25
N ASN A 112 -12.92 -20.40 -12.00
CA ASN A 112 -12.98 -21.81 -11.61
C ASN A 112 -14.40 -22.38 -11.68
N PHE A 113 -15.43 -21.56 -11.43
CA PHE A 113 -16.85 -21.96 -11.40
C PHE A 113 -17.67 -21.11 -12.39
N LYS A 114 -17.55 -21.45 -13.67
CA LYS A 114 -18.24 -20.76 -14.77
C LYS A 114 -19.73 -21.13 -14.84
N GLY A 115 -20.53 -20.23 -15.42
CA GLY A 115 -21.94 -20.47 -15.72
C GLY A 115 -22.88 -20.44 -14.51
N LYS A 116 -22.50 -19.76 -13.42
CA LYS A 116 -23.39 -19.52 -12.28
C LYS A 116 -24.18 -18.23 -12.49
N THR A 117 -25.30 -18.09 -11.78
CA THR A 117 -26.11 -16.86 -11.79
C THR A 117 -25.37 -15.73 -11.08
N GLU A 118 -25.68 -14.48 -11.45
CA GLU A 118 -25.12 -13.29 -10.79
C GLU A 118 -25.45 -13.28 -9.28
N GLU A 119 -26.64 -13.74 -8.89
CA GLU A 119 -27.02 -13.90 -7.48
C GLU A 119 -26.07 -14.83 -6.72
N ARG A 120 -25.62 -15.92 -7.36
CA ARG A 120 -24.66 -16.85 -6.76
C ARG A 120 -23.29 -16.18 -6.59
N TYR A 121 -22.83 -15.38 -7.55
CA TYR A 121 -21.58 -14.63 -7.43
C TYR A 121 -21.64 -13.62 -6.29
N VAL A 122 -22.76 -12.89 -6.14
CA VAL A 122 -22.98 -11.96 -5.03
C VAL A 122 -22.99 -12.69 -3.69
N LEU A 123 -23.67 -13.84 -3.59
CA LEU A 123 -23.67 -14.65 -2.35
C LEU A 123 -22.26 -15.07 -1.94
N VAL A 124 -21.45 -15.53 -2.90
CA VAL A 124 -20.06 -15.91 -2.65
C VAL A 124 -19.23 -14.71 -2.19
N GLY A 125 -19.43 -13.54 -2.78
CA GLY A 125 -18.78 -12.30 -2.33
C GLY A 125 -19.13 -11.92 -0.88
N ARG A 126 -20.39 -12.10 -0.48
CA ARG A 126 -20.83 -11.87 0.91
C ARG A 126 -20.17 -12.87 1.88
N ILE A 127 -20.08 -14.15 1.49
CA ILE A 127 -19.40 -15.17 2.30
C ILE A 127 -17.91 -14.84 2.42
N ALA A 128 -17.26 -14.46 1.32
CA ALA A 128 -15.85 -14.06 1.33
C ALA A 128 -15.61 -12.87 2.27
N THR A 129 -16.53 -11.89 2.30
CA THR A 129 -16.48 -10.77 3.24
C THR A 129 -16.49 -11.25 4.69
N ILE A 130 -17.43 -12.15 5.06
CA ILE A 130 -17.52 -12.69 6.43
C ILE A 130 -16.23 -13.40 6.82
N VAL A 131 -15.68 -14.21 5.92
CA VAL A 131 -14.42 -14.94 6.17
C VAL A 131 -13.26 -13.96 6.39
N VAL A 132 -13.12 -12.93 5.55
CA VAL A 132 -12.07 -11.90 5.68
C VAL A 132 -12.19 -11.15 7.01
N VAL A 133 -13.41 -10.82 7.44
CA VAL A 133 -13.66 -10.18 8.75
C VAL A 133 -13.21 -11.08 9.89
N ILE A 134 -13.58 -12.37 9.87
CA ILE A 134 -13.18 -13.33 10.91
C ILE A 134 -11.66 -13.47 10.97
N LEU A 135 -11.00 -13.63 9.82
CA LEU A 135 -9.53 -13.71 9.76
C LEU A 135 -8.87 -12.43 10.28
N GLY A 136 -9.42 -11.26 9.98
CA GLY A 136 -8.94 -9.98 10.49
C GLY A 136 -9.03 -9.89 12.02
N ILE A 137 -10.14 -10.35 12.62
CA ILE A 137 -10.33 -10.38 14.07
C ILE A 137 -9.33 -11.34 14.74
N ILE A 138 -9.14 -12.52 14.15
CA ILE A 138 -8.16 -13.51 14.64
C ILE A 138 -6.73 -12.94 14.61
N TRP A 139 -6.44 -12.02 13.70
CA TRP A 139 -5.11 -11.43 13.52
C TRP A 139 -4.79 -10.27 14.48
N ILE A 140 -5.78 -9.73 15.21
CA ILE A 140 -5.58 -8.60 16.14
C ILE A 140 -4.45 -8.83 17.16
N PRO A 141 -4.33 -9.99 17.82
CA PRO A 141 -3.26 -10.20 18.80
C PRO A 141 -1.86 -10.12 18.19
N VAL A 142 -1.69 -10.60 16.94
CA VAL A 142 -0.42 -10.53 16.21
C VAL A 142 -0.07 -9.09 15.85
N MET A 143 -1.07 -8.31 15.46
CA MET A 143 -0.88 -6.88 15.19
C MET A 143 -0.44 -6.13 16.45
N MET A 144 -1.04 -6.44 17.61
CA MET A 144 -0.69 -5.81 18.88
C MET A 144 0.71 -6.19 19.41
N SER A 145 1.31 -7.28 18.91
CA SER A 145 2.65 -7.71 19.34
C SER A 145 3.79 -7.07 18.55
N LEU A 146 3.53 -6.30 17.49
CA LEU A 146 4.55 -5.77 16.57
C LEU A 146 4.81 -4.26 16.75
N GLY A 147 4.61 -3.75 17.96
CA GLY A 147 4.82 -2.35 18.33
C GLY A 147 3.61 -1.45 18.01
N SER A 148 3.87 -0.21 17.59
CA SER A 148 2.80 0.71 17.18
C SER A 148 2.11 0.24 15.90
N LEU A 149 0.82 0.58 15.75
CA LEU A 149 0.05 0.24 14.56
C LEU A 149 0.71 0.78 13.27
N TYR A 150 1.30 1.99 13.33
CA TYR A 150 2.00 2.57 12.19
C TYR A 150 3.25 1.77 11.80
N SER A 151 4.10 1.43 12.77
CA SER A 151 5.32 0.64 12.52
C SER A 151 4.98 -0.74 11.97
N TYR A 152 3.94 -1.38 12.49
CA TYR A 152 3.44 -2.65 11.98
C TYR A 152 2.96 -2.55 10.52
N LEU A 153 2.12 -1.57 10.22
CA LEU A 153 1.59 -1.37 8.86
C LEU A 153 2.72 -1.12 7.86
N GLN A 154 3.68 -0.27 8.21
CA GLN A 154 4.84 -0.02 7.36
C GLN A 154 5.73 -1.25 7.22
N GLY A 155 5.92 -1.99 8.30
CA GLY A 155 6.63 -3.27 8.30
C GLY A 155 6.03 -4.25 7.28
N ILE A 156 4.72 -4.50 7.34
CA ILE A 156 4.06 -5.38 6.36
C ILE A 156 4.13 -4.83 4.93
N GLN A 157 3.88 -3.52 4.75
CA GLN A 157 3.94 -2.90 3.43
C GLN A 157 5.33 -3.05 2.80
N SER A 158 6.39 -2.87 3.58
CA SER A 158 7.78 -3.02 3.11
C SER A 158 8.13 -4.43 2.62
N LEU A 159 7.38 -5.44 3.05
CA LEU A 159 7.59 -6.83 2.63
C LEU A 159 6.81 -7.19 1.36
N LEU A 160 5.68 -6.51 1.10
CA LEU A 160 4.79 -6.79 -0.03
C LEU A 160 5.02 -5.84 -1.21
N ALA A 161 5.32 -4.56 -0.94
CA ALA A 161 5.47 -3.53 -1.96
C ALA A 161 6.61 -3.84 -2.96
N PRO A 162 7.81 -4.30 -2.54
CA PRO A 162 8.89 -4.61 -3.47
C PRO A 162 8.52 -5.59 -4.57
N ALA A 163 7.73 -6.63 -4.23
CA ALA A 163 7.32 -7.65 -5.19
C ALA A 163 6.43 -7.06 -6.28
N MET A 164 5.44 -6.24 -5.89
CA MET A 164 4.58 -5.56 -6.85
C MET A 164 5.37 -4.58 -7.72
N VAL A 165 6.22 -3.76 -7.10
CA VAL A 165 7.05 -2.77 -7.80
C VAL A 165 7.99 -3.45 -8.79
N ALA A 166 8.67 -4.54 -8.40
CA ALA A 166 9.57 -5.29 -9.27
C ALA A 166 8.84 -5.77 -10.55
N VAL A 167 7.66 -6.37 -10.40
CA VAL A 167 6.90 -6.89 -11.53
C VAL A 167 6.40 -5.77 -12.45
N PHE A 168 5.88 -4.68 -11.91
CA PHE A 168 5.42 -3.57 -12.72
C PHE A 168 6.57 -2.86 -13.44
N VAL A 169 7.66 -2.54 -12.73
CA VAL A 169 8.82 -1.86 -13.31
C VAL A 169 9.44 -2.72 -14.40
N LEU A 170 9.78 -3.98 -14.09
CA LEU A 170 10.40 -4.87 -15.07
C LEU A 170 9.45 -5.23 -16.21
N GLY A 171 8.15 -5.42 -15.95
CA GLY A 171 7.15 -5.70 -16.97
C GLY A 171 6.93 -4.53 -17.94
N ILE A 172 6.92 -3.29 -17.44
CA ILE A 172 6.69 -2.08 -18.26
C ILE A 172 7.95 -1.71 -19.05
N PHE A 173 9.12 -1.77 -18.42
CA PHE A 173 10.36 -1.25 -19.01
C PHE A 173 11.21 -2.31 -19.72
N SER A 174 10.98 -3.61 -19.51
CA SER A 174 11.74 -4.68 -20.16
C SER A 174 10.86 -5.59 -21.01
N LYS A 175 11.16 -5.63 -22.31
CA LYS A 175 10.50 -6.54 -23.27
C LYS A 175 10.95 -8.00 -23.14
N LYS A 176 11.96 -8.27 -22.30
CA LYS A 176 12.57 -9.59 -22.14
C LYS A 176 11.97 -10.40 -20.99
N ILE A 177 11.26 -9.74 -20.07
CA ILE A 177 10.75 -10.37 -18.87
C ILE A 177 9.51 -11.19 -19.22
N THR A 178 9.50 -12.44 -18.77
CA THR A 178 8.43 -13.38 -19.10
C THR A 178 7.30 -13.28 -18.08
N PRO A 179 6.04 -13.61 -18.44
CA PRO A 179 4.95 -13.69 -17.46
C PRO A 179 5.24 -14.66 -16.31
N LYS A 180 5.94 -15.76 -16.61
CA LYS A 180 6.36 -16.75 -15.61
C LYS A 180 7.42 -16.22 -14.67
N ALA A 181 8.33 -15.37 -15.14
CA ALA A 181 9.25 -14.66 -14.26
C ALA A 181 8.52 -13.68 -13.34
N GLY A 182 7.49 -12.98 -13.83
CA GLY A 182 6.65 -12.12 -12.99
C GLY A 182 5.94 -12.90 -11.87
N GLU A 183 5.29 -14.01 -12.21
CA GLU A 183 4.64 -14.92 -11.25
C GLU A 183 5.65 -15.45 -10.21
N ALA A 184 6.80 -15.98 -10.67
CA ALA A 184 7.84 -16.49 -9.80
C ALA A 184 8.43 -15.40 -8.90
N GLY A 185 8.61 -14.19 -9.42
CA GLY A 185 9.09 -13.03 -8.66
C GLY A 185 8.14 -12.63 -7.53
N LEU A 186 6.83 -12.63 -7.77
CA LEU A 186 5.83 -12.39 -6.72
C LEU A 186 5.88 -13.46 -5.65
N ILE A 187 5.93 -14.74 -6.04
CA ILE A 187 5.99 -15.87 -5.10
C ILE A 187 7.27 -15.78 -4.27
N PHE A 188 8.42 -15.56 -4.91
CA PHE A 188 9.70 -15.42 -4.23
C PHE A 188 9.70 -14.25 -3.24
N GLY A 189 9.28 -13.06 -3.68
CA GLY A 189 9.17 -11.89 -2.82
C GLY A 189 8.23 -12.09 -1.64
N PHE A 190 7.07 -12.71 -1.87
CA PHE A 190 6.11 -13.06 -0.82
C PHE A 190 6.69 -14.04 0.18
N LEU A 191 7.36 -15.11 -0.27
CA LEU A 191 7.98 -16.09 0.63
C LEU A 191 9.08 -15.48 1.48
N VAL A 192 9.99 -14.70 0.88
CA VAL A 192 11.05 -14.00 1.63
C VAL A 192 10.44 -13.01 2.63
N GLY A 193 9.40 -12.28 2.23
CA GLY A 193 8.66 -11.38 3.11
C GLY A 193 7.98 -12.10 4.27
N MET A 194 7.32 -13.24 4.02
CA MET A 194 6.68 -14.05 5.05
C MET A 194 7.69 -14.66 6.03
N VAL A 195 8.84 -15.14 5.54
CA VAL A 195 9.92 -15.61 6.41
C VAL A 195 10.37 -14.50 7.35
N ARG A 196 10.57 -13.28 6.82
CA ARG A 196 10.95 -12.11 7.63
C ARG A 196 9.89 -11.73 8.65
N LEU A 197 8.61 -11.73 8.25
CA LEU A 197 7.48 -11.42 9.12
C LEU A 197 7.36 -12.43 10.27
N LEU A 198 7.41 -13.72 9.97
CA LEU A 198 7.33 -14.78 10.97
C LEU A 198 8.48 -14.66 11.98
N THR A 199 9.70 -14.41 11.52
CA THR A 199 10.83 -14.19 12.43
C THR A 199 10.64 -12.95 13.30
N ASN A 200 10.09 -11.85 12.77
CA ASN A 200 9.77 -10.67 13.58
C ASN A 200 8.72 -10.98 14.67
N ILE A 201 7.72 -11.81 14.36
CA ILE A 201 6.72 -12.25 15.34
C ILE A 201 7.38 -13.11 16.44
N PHE A 202 8.22 -14.08 16.08
CA PHE A 202 8.85 -14.97 17.06
C PHE A 202 9.95 -14.30 17.89
N THR A 203 10.67 -13.34 17.31
CA THR A 203 11.76 -12.62 17.98
C THR A 203 11.31 -11.37 18.71
N ASP A 204 10.02 -11.04 18.68
CA ASP A 204 9.51 -9.78 19.20
C ASP A 204 10.27 -8.58 18.59
N THR A 205 10.30 -8.55 17.25
CA THR A 205 11.00 -7.54 16.45
C THR A 205 12.50 -7.43 16.77
N GLY A 206 13.13 -8.56 17.08
CA GLY A 206 14.56 -8.63 17.38
C GLY A 206 14.94 -8.44 18.86
N ALA A 207 13.98 -8.30 19.77
CA ALA A 207 14.26 -8.24 21.22
C ALA A 207 14.77 -9.58 21.78
N LYS A 208 14.28 -10.70 21.23
CA LYS A 208 14.82 -12.04 21.52
C LYS A 208 15.89 -12.37 20.48
N VAL A 209 17.13 -12.03 20.79
CA VAL A 209 18.27 -12.34 19.93
C VAL A 209 18.42 -13.86 19.86
N MET A 210 18.26 -14.40 18.66
CA MET A 210 18.53 -15.81 18.41
C MET A 210 20.05 -15.96 18.31
N SER A 211 20.65 -16.68 19.26
CA SER A 211 22.10 -16.90 19.34
C SER A 211 22.53 -18.13 18.53
N GLY A 212 23.70 -18.08 17.90
CA GLY A 212 24.29 -19.19 17.16
C GLY A 212 24.86 -18.77 15.80
N GLY A 213 25.82 -19.55 15.27
CA GLY A 213 26.60 -19.17 14.09
C GLY A 213 25.77 -18.85 12.84
N PHE A 214 24.61 -19.49 12.64
CA PHE A 214 23.68 -19.15 11.56
C PHE A 214 23.10 -17.74 11.71
N TRP A 215 22.60 -17.39 12.90
CA TRP A 215 21.94 -16.11 13.17
C TRP A 215 22.92 -14.94 13.11
N GLU A 216 24.12 -15.13 13.65
CA GLU A 216 25.19 -14.14 13.58
C GLU A 216 25.64 -13.93 12.13
N SER A 217 25.84 -15.00 11.37
CA SER A 217 26.24 -14.92 9.95
C SER A 217 25.14 -14.32 9.05
N THR A 218 23.89 -14.41 9.47
CA THR A 218 22.73 -13.88 8.73
C THR A 218 22.10 -12.65 9.38
N ALA A 219 22.80 -12.00 10.32
CA ALA A 219 22.29 -10.84 11.04
C ALA A 219 21.86 -9.69 10.11
N TRP A 220 22.54 -9.54 8.97
CA TRP A 220 22.16 -8.59 7.93
C TRP A 220 20.73 -8.79 7.40
N PHE A 221 20.18 -10.00 7.44
CA PHE A 221 18.80 -10.26 7.03
C PHE A 221 17.80 -9.96 8.16
N TRP A 222 18.17 -10.26 9.41
CA TRP A 222 17.26 -10.24 10.56
C TRP A 222 17.25 -8.95 11.39
N GLN A 223 18.34 -8.19 11.40
CA GLN A 223 18.50 -7.01 12.26
C GLN A 223 18.51 -5.71 11.45
N THR A 224 18.56 -5.80 10.12
CA THR A 224 18.54 -4.62 9.27
C THR A 224 17.19 -3.89 9.37
N ASN A 225 17.28 -2.56 9.36
CA ASN A 225 16.14 -1.66 9.29
C ASN A 225 15.23 -2.02 8.11
N TRP A 226 13.92 -2.02 8.34
CA TRP A 226 12.92 -2.44 7.36
C TRP A 226 12.99 -1.66 6.03
N LEU A 227 13.36 -0.37 6.04
CA LEU A 227 13.51 0.45 4.82
C LEU A 227 14.69 -0.02 3.95
N ILE A 228 15.82 -0.35 4.59
CA ILE A 228 17.01 -0.84 3.87
C ILE A 228 16.73 -2.24 3.33
N PHE A 229 16.09 -3.08 4.14
CA PHE A 229 15.68 -4.42 3.73
C PHE A 229 14.73 -4.40 2.53
N GLU A 230 13.80 -3.44 2.47
CA GLU A 230 12.88 -3.25 1.34
C GLU A 230 13.64 -3.07 0.01
N ILE A 231 14.70 -2.24 0.01
CA ILE A 231 15.52 -2.00 -1.18
C ILE A 231 16.27 -3.27 -1.59
N TRP A 232 16.85 -4.00 -0.64
CA TRP A 232 17.55 -5.26 -0.93
C TRP A 232 16.60 -6.32 -1.47
N LEU A 233 15.40 -6.41 -0.89
CA LEU A 233 14.35 -7.33 -1.34
C LEU A 233 13.92 -6.98 -2.77
N LEU A 234 13.73 -5.70 -3.08
CA LEU A 234 13.41 -5.23 -4.43
C LEU A 234 14.48 -5.67 -5.44
N VAL A 235 15.76 -5.42 -5.14
CA VAL A 235 16.89 -5.79 -6.00
C VAL A 235 16.97 -7.32 -6.16
N ALA A 236 16.82 -8.08 -5.08
CA ALA A 236 16.83 -9.53 -5.11
C ALA A 236 15.71 -10.10 -5.99
N ILE A 237 14.48 -9.57 -5.87
CA ILE A 237 13.35 -9.98 -6.71
C ILE A 237 13.63 -9.65 -8.18
N MET A 238 14.14 -8.45 -8.48
CA MET A 238 14.45 -8.07 -9.85
C MET A 238 15.52 -8.98 -10.49
N ILE A 239 16.59 -9.28 -9.77
CA ILE A 239 17.62 -10.23 -10.22
C ILE A 239 17.01 -11.60 -10.44
N PHE A 240 16.23 -12.10 -9.48
CA PHE A 240 15.56 -13.39 -9.59
C PHE A 240 14.64 -13.46 -10.82
N MET A 241 13.85 -12.43 -11.07
CA MET A 241 13.00 -12.33 -12.26
C MET A 241 13.81 -12.37 -13.56
N VAL A 242 14.94 -11.66 -13.62
CA VAL A 242 15.83 -11.68 -14.78
C VAL A 242 16.40 -13.08 -15.01
N LEU A 243 16.84 -13.76 -13.95
CA LEU A 243 17.36 -15.14 -14.01
C LEU A 243 16.29 -16.12 -14.50
N VAL A 244 15.08 -16.06 -13.93
CA VAL A 244 13.95 -16.90 -14.36
C VAL A 244 13.56 -16.61 -15.80
N SER A 245 13.70 -15.36 -16.27
CA SER A 245 13.40 -14.98 -17.65
C SER A 245 14.33 -15.64 -18.67
N PHE A 246 15.57 -15.99 -18.30
CA PHE A 246 16.49 -16.69 -19.21
C PHE A 246 16.11 -18.16 -19.43
N VAL A 247 15.45 -18.79 -18.46
CA VAL A 247 15.08 -20.21 -18.49
C VAL A 247 13.61 -20.45 -18.83
N THR A 248 12.83 -19.39 -19.04
CA THR A 248 11.40 -19.46 -19.37
C THR A 248 11.13 -19.05 -20.82
N LYS A 249 9.95 -19.46 -21.34
CA LYS A 249 9.56 -19.15 -22.73
C LYS A 249 9.48 -17.65 -22.95
N LYS A 250 10.09 -17.18 -24.05
CA LYS A 250 10.08 -15.76 -24.44
C LYS A 250 8.63 -15.24 -24.53
N PRO A 251 8.38 -13.98 -24.12
CA PRO A 251 7.05 -13.41 -24.16
C PRO A 251 6.58 -13.27 -25.62
N THR A 252 5.29 -13.49 -25.85
CA THR A 252 4.69 -13.32 -27.18
C THR A 252 4.62 -11.83 -27.54
N ALA A 253 4.71 -11.48 -28.83
CA ALA A 253 4.63 -10.09 -29.30
C ALA A 253 3.40 -9.33 -28.73
N LYS A 254 2.23 -9.98 -28.69
CA LYS A 254 1.01 -9.44 -28.07
C LYS A 254 1.20 -9.10 -26.59
N GLN A 255 1.84 -10.00 -25.81
CA GLN A 255 2.07 -9.77 -24.38
C GLN A 255 2.98 -8.57 -24.16
N VAL A 256 4.05 -8.44 -24.96
CA VAL A 256 4.97 -7.30 -24.91
C VAL A 256 4.26 -6.01 -25.31
N GLU A 257 3.42 -6.03 -26.34
CA GLU A 257 2.66 -4.87 -26.79
C GLU A 257 1.64 -4.39 -25.74
N PHE A 258 1.01 -5.30 -25.00
CA PHE A 258 0.05 -4.97 -23.93
C PHE A 258 0.69 -4.31 -22.71
N ILE A 259 1.97 -4.59 -22.41
CA ILE A 259 2.62 -4.14 -21.16
C ILE A 259 3.70 -3.08 -21.37
N SER A 260 4.31 -3.01 -22.56
CA SER A 260 5.46 -2.14 -22.80
C SER A 260 5.08 -0.79 -23.39
N PHE A 261 5.92 0.22 -23.14
CA PHE A 261 5.82 1.53 -23.79
C PHE A 261 6.00 1.42 -25.31
N SER A 262 4.89 1.25 -26.04
CA SER A 262 4.87 1.30 -27.50
C SER A 262 5.00 2.75 -28.02
N GLY A 263 5.29 2.91 -29.32
CA GLY A 263 5.38 4.23 -29.96
C GLY A 263 4.06 5.02 -29.85
N ASP A 264 2.92 4.35 -30.02
CA ASP A 264 1.60 4.95 -29.92
C ASP A 264 1.28 5.41 -28.49
N TYR A 265 1.72 4.64 -27.48
CA TYR A 265 1.55 5.03 -26.09
C TYR A 265 2.34 6.31 -25.75
N LYS A 266 3.55 6.48 -26.28
CA LYS A 266 4.32 7.74 -26.10
C LYS A 266 3.61 8.95 -26.69
N LYS A 267 2.93 8.78 -27.83
CA LYS A 267 2.14 9.84 -28.47
C LYS A 267 0.93 10.20 -27.60
N LEU A 268 0.18 9.21 -27.12
CA LEU A 268 -0.93 9.40 -26.18
C LEU A 268 -0.48 10.11 -24.90
N VAL A 269 0.67 9.73 -24.32
CA VAL A 269 1.23 10.38 -23.13
C VAL A 269 1.53 11.85 -23.41
N ARG A 270 2.18 12.19 -24.53
CA ARG A 270 2.46 13.59 -24.90
C ARG A 270 1.20 14.42 -25.10
N GLN A 271 0.14 13.83 -25.63
CA GLN A 271 -1.15 14.51 -25.83
C GLN A 271 -1.98 14.63 -24.53
N SER A 272 -1.65 13.83 -23.51
CA SER A 272 -2.44 13.76 -22.27
C SER A 272 -2.21 14.90 -21.27
N TRP A 273 -1.19 15.73 -21.45
CA TRP A 273 -0.85 16.81 -20.52
C TRP A 273 -0.71 18.16 -21.21
N ASP A 274 -1.01 19.22 -20.48
CA ASP A 274 -0.80 20.60 -20.89
C ASP A 274 0.17 21.34 -19.94
N LYS A 275 0.47 22.61 -20.25
CA LYS A 275 1.38 23.44 -19.44
C LYS A 275 0.92 23.57 -17.98
N TRP A 276 -0.39 23.55 -17.71
CA TRP A 276 -0.92 23.69 -16.36
C TRP A 276 -0.72 22.42 -15.55
N ASP A 277 -0.85 21.26 -16.17
CA ASP A 277 -0.55 19.98 -15.52
C ASP A 277 0.94 19.91 -15.09
N VAL A 278 1.86 20.44 -15.91
CA VAL A 278 3.29 20.53 -15.57
C VAL A 278 3.54 21.52 -14.44
N ILE A 279 3.00 22.73 -14.53
CA ILE A 279 3.13 23.74 -13.47
C ILE A 279 2.57 23.21 -12.15
N ALA A 280 1.41 22.58 -12.17
CA ALA A 280 0.79 22.01 -10.97
C ALA A 280 1.63 20.86 -10.40
N SER A 281 2.23 20.01 -11.23
CA SER A 281 3.14 18.95 -10.77
C SER A 281 4.41 19.51 -10.15
N LEU A 282 5.02 20.51 -10.76
CA LEU A 282 6.18 21.22 -10.21
C LEU A 282 5.83 21.91 -8.89
N GLY A 283 4.63 22.47 -8.76
CA GLY A 283 4.13 23.05 -7.51
C GLY A 283 4.13 22.04 -6.36
N VAL A 284 3.68 20.79 -6.58
CA VAL A 284 3.75 19.74 -5.55
C VAL A 284 5.20 19.46 -5.15
N VAL A 285 6.10 19.32 -6.12
CA VAL A 285 7.53 19.03 -5.87
C VAL A 285 8.21 20.17 -5.12
N ILE A 286 7.98 21.41 -5.53
CA ILE A 286 8.53 22.60 -4.88
C ILE A 286 8.00 22.71 -3.46
N PHE A 287 6.70 22.49 -3.23
CA PHE A 287 6.13 22.51 -1.88
C PHE A 287 6.77 21.45 -0.99
N CYS A 288 6.95 20.22 -1.47
CA CYS A 288 7.69 19.18 -0.75
C CYS A 288 9.13 19.63 -0.45
N ALA A 289 9.84 20.15 -1.44
CA ALA A 289 11.24 20.57 -1.28
C ALA A 289 11.38 21.71 -0.27
N LEU A 290 10.51 22.71 -0.32
CA LEU A 290 10.46 23.82 0.64
C LEU A 290 10.12 23.32 2.06
N PHE A 291 9.18 22.37 2.18
CA PHE A 291 8.86 21.77 3.46
C PHE A 291 10.07 21.07 4.06
N TYR A 292 10.76 20.21 3.29
CA TYR A 292 11.99 19.57 3.77
C TYR A 292 13.09 20.57 4.09
N TRP A 293 13.28 21.59 3.26
CA TRP A 293 14.29 22.61 3.49
C TRP A 293 14.04 23.42 4.76
N TYR A 294 12.78 23.71 5.09
CA TYR A 294 12.42 24.44 6.30
C TYR A 294 12.72 23.66 7.59
N PHE A 295 12.58 22.33 7.56
CA PHE A 295 12.77 21.46 8.72
C PHE A 295 14.16 20.79 8.80
N TRP A 296 15.02 21.03 7.82
CA TRP A 296 16.41 20.56 7.79
C TRP A 296 17.34 21.57 8.46
#